data_AF-A0AA39N745-F1
#
_entry.id   AF-A0AA39N745-F1
#
_cell.length_a   1.000
_cell.length_b   1.000
_cell.length_c   1.000
_cell.angle_alpha   90.00
_cell.angle_beta   90.00
_cell.angle_gamma   90.00
#
_symmetry.space_group_name_H-M   'P 1'
#
loop_
_entity.id
_entity.type
_entity.pdbx_description
1 polymer ?
#
loop_
_entity_poly.entity_id
_entity_poly.type
_entity_poly.pdbx_seq_one_letter_code
_entity_poly.pdbx_strand_id
1 'polypeptide(L)'
;MLNMLSVFHKLADKTSFPTTFTLLLASIRYLLHRISLSSFDIDTDDALIHTLLWFRFRPILDELSDEQIAAFSDLMEDAVIHSSVFKPKPKWTRPQMSLVAVYSLMVGAKSSQLPRHNYWPALQPLVEFLFIQYDAPYDDAGFFAPFDDMCNILAFGLRHGVQTVYDVFLETRCLDVFGDHSFRPSLVRVINGYVAGLAARNTSIDSQHHLDYLHEPDNLFLACCVLTTNGWEDFRDFTGEAAETQRAEIPATICRDIRALASLRPSDPSWDQCRRRLRDLLQDDGVEFFVKQQKWIWFGPEALMPEDIDQAKINIRSALDELDGFFSGSMNTDLSLSVSSLAILSTEI
;
A
#
# COMPACT_ATOMS: atom_id res chain seq x y z
N MET A 1 -11.81 20.63 28.06
CA MET A 1 -13.29 20.75 27.97
C MET A 1 -13.75 22.02 27.27
N LEU A 2 -13.42 23.23 27.73
CA LEU A 2 -13.84 24.49 27.07
C LEU A 2 -13.40 24.61 25.60
N ASN A 3 -12.17 24.17 25.26
CA ASN A 3 -11.72 24.12 23.86
C ASN A 3 -12.52 23.14 23.00
N MET A 4 -12.88 21.96 23.53
CA MET A 4 -13.73 20.99 22.83
C MET A 4 -15.13 21.58 22.56
N LEU A 5 -15.73 22.22 23.57
CA LEU A 5 -17.03 22.88 23.42
C LEU A 5 -16.99 24.04 22.42
N SER A 6 -15.89 24.79 22.37
CA SER A 6 -15.69 25.82 21.34
C SER A 6 -15.56 25.23 19.93
N VAL A 7 -14.87 24.10 19.75
CA VAL A 7 -14.76 23.44 18.43
C VAL A 7 -16.11 22.86 18.03
N PHE A 8 -16.80 22.22 18.97
CA PHE A 8 -18.14 21.68 18.77
C PHE A 8 -19.14 22.77 18.36
N HIS A 9 -19.17 23.90 19.07
CA HIS A 9 -20.08 25.01 18.73
C HIS A 9 -19.77 25.58 17.35
N LYS A 10 -18.48 25.76 17.01
CA LYS A 10 -18.07 26.20 15.66
C LYS A 10 -18.48 25.24 14.54
N LEU A 11 -18.47 23.93 14.80
CA LEU A 11 -18.90 22.93 13.82
C LEU A 11 -20.43 22.85 13.73
N ALA A 12 -21.12 22.87 14.88
CA ALA A 12 -22.58 22.83 14.98
C ALA A 12 -23.24 24.06 14.33
N ASP A 13 -22.61 25.25 14.43
CA ASP A 13 -23.15 26.47 13.84
C ASP A 13 -22.94 26.55 12.32
N LYS A 14 -21.98 25.79 11.78
CA LYS A 14 -21.55 25.87 10.38
C LYS A 14 -22.04 24.72 9.51
N THR A 15 -22.59 23.67 10.11
CA THR A 15 -22.93 22.42 9.41
C THR A 15 -24.29 21.90 9.87
N SER A 16 -25.02 21.22 9.00
CA SER A 16 -26.26 20.50 9.34
C SER A 16 -26.00 19.07 9.82
N PHE A 17 -24.80 18.79 10.33
CA PHE A 17 -24.40 17.44 10.70
C PHE A 17 -25.16 16.92 11.93
N PRO A 18 -25.41 15.59 12.01
CA PRO A 18 -25.91 14.97 13.22
C PRO A 18 -25.02 15.30 14.42
N THR A 19 -25.65 15.64 15.56
CA THR A 19 -24.94 16.02 16.80
C THR A 19 -23.85 15.02 17.20
N THR A 20 -24.10 13.72 17.00
CA THR A 20 -23.14 12.65 17.27
C THR A 20 -21.89 12.76 16.40
N PHE A 21 -22.04 13.01 15.10
CA PHE A 21 -20.92 13.21 14.18
C PHE A 21 -20.13 14.49 14.52
N THR A 22 -20.83 15.59 14.79
CA THR A 22 -20.21 16.85 15.23
C THR A 22 -19.41 16.70 16.51
N LEU A 23 -19.95 15.94 17.48
CA LEU A 23 -19.26 15.65 18.74
C LEU A 23 -18.00 14.80 18.52
N LEU A 24 -18.06 13.81 17.63
CA LEU A 24 -16.91 12.97 17.29
C LEU A 24 -15.79 13.78 16.62
N LEU A 25 -16.11 14.58 15.60
CA LEU A 25 -15.12 15.46 14.95
C LEU A 25 -14.49 16.43 15.95
N ALA A 26 -15.30 17.06 16.81
CA ALA A 26 -14.81 17.96 17.84
C ALA A 26 -13.93 17.24 18.87
N SER A 27 -14.27 15.99 19.21
CA SER A 27 -13.49 15.15 20.13
C SER A 27 -12.13 14.80 19.55
N ILE A 28 -12.08 14.33 18.29
CA ILE A 28 -10.81 14.04 17.61
C ILE A 28 -9.93 15.29 17.55
N ARG A 29 -10.46 16.43 17.09
CA ARG A 29 -9.70 17.71 17.04
C ARG A 29 -9.15 18.10 18.41
N TYR A 30 -9.97 18.00 19.44
CA TYR A 30 -9.56 18.31 20.80
C TYR A 30 -8.46 17.36 21.28
N LEU A 31 -8.59 16.06 21.04
CA LEU A 31 -7.61 15.05 21.46
C LEU A 31 -6.29 15.21 20.71
N LEU A 32 -6.31 15.44 19.40
CA LEU A 32 -5.11 15.75 18.60
C LEU A 32 -4.40 17.02 19.11
N HIS A 33 -5.16 18.07 19.42
CA HIS A 33 -4.61 19.28 20.02
C HIS A 33 -4.01 19.04 21.41
N ARG A 34 -4.64 18.19 22.24
CA ARG A 34 -4.10 17.81 23.56
C ARG A 34 -2.79 17.05 23.44
N ILE A 35 -2.70 16.15 22.46
CA ILE A 35 -1.45 15.42 22.17
C ILE A 35 -0.36 16.41 21.75
N SER A 36 -0.68 17.44 20.95
CA SER A 36 0.31 18.42 20.49
C SER A 36 0.84 19.36 21.57
N LEU A 37 0.07 19.61 22.61
CA LEU A 37 0.50 20.39 23.77
C LEU A 37 1.42 19.61 24.73
N SER A 38 1.79 18.38 24.40
CA SER A 38 2.64 17.51 25.25
C SER A 38 2.08 17.28 26.66
N SER A 39 0.78 17.52 26.88
CA SER A 39 0.08 17.11 28.10
C SER A 39 -0.24 15.61 28.05
N PHE A 40 0.80 14.81 27.82
CA PHE A 40 0.76 13.37 27.61
C PHE A 40 0.24 12.67 28.87
N ASP A 41 -0.90 12.02 28.75
CA ASP A 41 -1.33 10.95 29.64
C ASP A 41 -1.93 9.84 28.79
N ILE A 42 -1.75 8.59 29.21
CA ILE A 42 -2.20 7.35 28.54
C ILE A 42 -3.70 7.45 28.22
N ASP A 43 -4.48 8.09 29.10
CA ASP A 43 -5.91 8.33 28.94
C ASP A 43 -6.26 9.12 27.66
N THR A 44 -5.39 10.03 27.20
CA THR A 44 -5.64 10.83 25.98
C THR A 44 -5.43 9.99 24.72
N ASP A 45 -4.42 9.11 24.72
CA ASP A 45 -4.14 8.21 23.60
C ASP A 45 -5.27 7.19 23.45
N ASP A 46 -5.67 6.54 24.55
CA ASP A 46 -6.76 5.57 24.54
C ASP A 46 -8.10 6.22 24.13
N ALA A 47 -8.39 7.45 24.60
CA ALA A 47 -9.57 8.18 24.15
C ALA A 47 -9.55 8.48 22.65
N LEU A 48 -8.40 8.87 22.09
CA LEU A 48 -8.26 9.09 20.65
C LEU A 48 -8.46 7.79 19.87
N ILE A 49 -7.81 6.71 20.30
CA ILE A 49 -7.94 5.39 19.68
C ILE A 49 -9.41 4.96 19.69
N HIS A 50 -10.09 4.99 20.84
CA HIS A 50 -11.51 4.63 20.91
C HIS A 50 -12.39 5.50 20.01
N THR A 51 -12.09 6.80 19.89
CA THR A 51 -12.82 7.71 19.00
C THR A 51 -12.59 7.38 17.52
N LEU A 52 -11.35 7.05 17.13
CA LEU A 52 -11.00 6.64 15.77
C LEU A 52 -11.55 5.24 15.43
N LEU A 53 -11.52 4.31 16.39
CA LEU A 53 -12.09 2.96 16.25
C LEU A 53 -13.59 3.01 15.97
N TRP A 54 -14.27 4.06 16.44
CA TRP A 54 -15.67 4.28 16.12
C TRP A 54 -15.91 4.46 14.61
N PHE A 55 -15.00 5.15 13.91
CA PHE A 55 -15.04 5.28 12.44
C PHE A 55 -14.63 3.98 11.73
N ARG A 56 -13.74 3.19 12.35
CA ARG A 56 -13.24 1.93 11.79
C ARG A 56 -14.24 0.78 11.84
N PHE A 57 -14.97 0.62 12.96
CA PHE A 57 -15.79 -0.58 13.20
C PHE A 57 -17.28 -0.37 12.98
N ARG A 58 -17.76 0.86 12.75
CA ARG A 58 -19.12 1.09 12.28
C ARG A 58 -19.15 1.03 10.75
N PRO A 59 -20.21 0.47 10.14
CA PRO A 59 -20.50 0.64 8.71
C PRO A 59 -20.87 2.10 8.32
N ILE A 60 -20.51 3.08 9.16
CA ILE A 60 -20.93 4.48 9.00
C ILE A 60 -20.26 5.17 7.83
N LEU A 61 -19.04 4.79 7.44
CA LEU A 61 -18.41 5.43 6.28
C LEU A 61 -19.29 5.30 5.02
N ASP A 62 -20.04 4.21 4.90
CA ASP A 62 -21.03 4.01 3.83
C ASP A 62 -22.34 4.78 4.06
N GLU A 63 -22.59 5.27 5.28
CA GLU A 63 -23.78 6.05 5.68
C GLU A 63 -23.51 7.57 5.78
N LEU A 64 -22.25 8.01 5.65
CA LEU A 64 -21.89 9.42 5.70
C LEU A 64 -22.32 10.14 4.41
N SER A 65 -22.89 11.33 4.55
CA SER A 65 -23.08 12.24 3.43
C SER A 65 -21.75 12.80 2.92
N ASP A 66 -21.73 13.25 1.67
CA ASP A 66 -20.60 13.90 1.01
C ASP A 66 -19.96 15.02 1.86
N GLU A 67 -20.78 15.87 2.47
CA GLU A 67 -20.30 16.95 3.33
C GLU A 67 -19.61 16.43 4.61
N GLN A 68 -20.12 15.33 5.19
CA GLN A 68 -19.50 14.70 6.35
C GLN A 68 -18.19 14.02 6.00
N ILE A 69 -18.15 13.34 4.85
CA ILE A 69 -16.92 12.79 4.27
C ILE A 69 -15.89 13.91 4.11
N ALA A 70 -16.25 15.01 3.44
CA ALA A 70 -15.37 16.16 3.24
C ALA A 70 -14.82 16.71 4.56
N ALA A 71 -15.69 16.95 5.54
CA ALA A 71 -15.28 17.48 6.84
C ALA A 71 -14.38 16.52 7.62
N PHE A 72 -14.58 15.20 7.46
CA PHE A 72 -13.71 14.20 8.06
C PHE A 72 -12.37 14.11 7.33
N SER A 73 -12.35 14.22 6.00
CA SER A 73 -11.13 14.29 5.20
C SER A 73 -10.28 15.50 5.56
N ASP A 74 -10.89 16.70 5.65
CA ASP A 74 -10.19 17.92 6.07
C ASP A 74 -9.56 17.74 7.47
N LEU A 75 -10.26 17.05 8.38
CA LEU A 75 -9.73 16.73 9.69
C LEU A 75 -8.56 15.76 9.62
N MET A 76 -8.66 14.70 8.81
CA MET A 76 -7.59 13.72 8.65
C MET A 76 -6.37 14.33 7.96
N GLU A 77 -6.57 15.20 6.98
CA GLU A 77 -5.51 15.97 6.33
C GLU A 77 -4.81 16.87 7.34
N ASP A 78 -5.55 17.69 8.10
CA ASP A 78 -4.98 18.52 9.18
C ASP A 78 -4.25 17.66 10.23
N ALA A 79 -4.82 16.51 10.59
CA ALA A 79 -4.22 15.57 11.53
C ALA A 79 -2.93 14.94 11.01
N VAL A 80 -2.79 14.75 9.71
CA VAL A 80 -1.58 14.19 9.10
C VAL A 80 -0.51 15.25 8.91
N ILE A 81 -0.89 16.38 8.30
CA ILE A 81 0.04 17.43 7.86
C ILE A 81 0.51 18.29 9.05
N HIS A 82 -0.40 18.61 9.97
CA HIS A 82 -0.14 19.64 11.00
C HIS A 82 -0.06 19.07 12.43
N SER A 83 -0.48 17.83 12.65
CA SER A 83 -0.39 17.23 13.99
C SER A 83 1.02 16.82 14.35
N SER A 84 1.38 17.03 15.61
CA SER A 84 2.61 16.47 16.19
C SER A 84 2.55 14.95 16.38
N VAL A 85 1.40 14.30 16.10
CA VAL A 85 1.26 12.85 16.17
C VAL A 85 2.22 12.17 15.18
N PHE A 86 2.38 12.71 13.97
CA PHE A 86 3.28 12.17 12.94
C PHE A 86 4.72 12.70 13.06
N LYS A 87 5.25 12.71 14.29
CA LYS A 87 6.70 12.91 14.52
C LYS A 87 7.40 11.56 14.56
N PRO A 88 8.54 11.39 13.87
CA PRO A 88 9.33 10.16 13.94
C PRO A 88 9.64 9.80 15.40
N LYS A 89 9.39 8.55 15.76
CA LYS A 89 9.64 7.99 17.09
C LYS A 89 10.44 6.68 16.96
N PRO A 90 11.00 6.15 18.05
CA PRO A 90 11.68 4.85 18.02
C PRO A 90 10.75 3.68 17.69
N LYS A 91 9.44 3.85 17.92
CA LYS A 91 8.38 2.87 17.66
C LYS A 91 7.15 3.59 17.14
N TRP A 92 6.33 2.86 16.38
CA TRP A 92 4.98 3.33 16.06
C TRP A 92 4.14 3.43 17.32
N THR A 93 3.42 4.54 17.45
CA THR A 93 2.47 4.77 18.54
C THR A 93 1.07 4.39 18.10
N ARG A 94 0.26 3.86 19.02
CA ARG A 94 -1.12 3.46 18.74
C ARG A 94 -1.97 4.57 18.09
N PRO A 95 -1.82 5.87 18.46
CA PRO A 95 -2.44 6.98 17.71
C PRO A 95 -2.01 7.07 16.24
N GLN A 96 -0.71 6.97 15.93
CA GLN A 96 -0.21 6.99 14.55
C GLN A 96 -0.80 5.82 13.74
N MET A 97 -0.77 4.62 14.29
CA MET A 97 -1.32 3.42 13.64
C MET A 97 -2.82 3.56 13.38
N SER A 98 -3.57 4.08 14.36
CA SER A 98 -5.02 4.26 14.26
C SER A 98 -5.40 5.31 13.20
N LEU A 99 -4.63 6.40 13.09
CA LEU A 99 -4.86 7.43 12.08
C LEU A 99 -4.57 6.90 10.67
N VAL A 100 -3.46 6.18 10.47
CA VAL A 100 -3.13 5.54 9.18
C VAL A 100 -4.21 4.54 8.78
N ALA A 101 -4.67 3.72 9.71
CA ALA A 101 -5.75 2.78 9.47
C ALA A 101 -7.07 3.46 9.06
N VAL A 102 -7.47 4.52 9.76
CA VAL A 102 -8.68 5.28 9.41
C VAL A 102 -8.53 5.92 8.04
N TYR A 103 -7.38 6.51 7.74
CA TYR A 103 -7.09 7.08 6.43
C TYR A 103 -7.14 6.01 5.32
N SER A 104 -6.59 4.82 5.57
CA SER A 104 -6.66 3.66 4.67
C SER A 104 -8.10 3.22 4.39
N LEU A 105 -8.95 3.20 5.42
CA LEU A 105 -10.38 2.91 5.26
C LEU A 105 -11.10 3.98 4.44
N MET A 106 -10.75 5.25 4.61
CA MET A 106 -11.36 6.33 3.81
C MET A 106 -10.99 6.23 2.33
N VAL A 107 -9.75 5.83 2.03
CA VAL A 107 -9.30 5.61 0.65
C VAL A 107 -9.89 4.33 0.05
N GLY A 108 -10.01 3.27 0.85
CA GLY A 108 -10.47 1.94 0.40
C GLY A 108 -11.98 1.70 0.47
N ALA A 109 -12.75 2.52 1.19
CA ALA A 109 -14.21 2.46 1.19
C ALA A 109 -14.72 2.58 -0.25
N LYS A 110 -15.64 1.69 -0.64
CA LYS A 110 -16.03 1.41 -2.03
C LYS A 110 -16.31 2.72 -2.81
N SER A 111 -15.29 3.16 -3.53
CA SER A 111 -15.21 4.42 -4.28
C SER A 111 -16.15 4.49 -5.50
N SER A 112 -17.12 3.58 -5.64
CA SER A 112 -18.14 3.71 -6.69
C SER A 112 -19.22 4.73 -6.33
N GLN A 113 -19.33 5.16 -5.07
CA GLN A 113 -20.39 6.07 -4.61
C GLN A 113 -19.92 7.33 -3.88
N LEU A 114 -18.67 7.42 -3.42
CA LEU A 114 -18.17 8.63 -2.78
C LEU A 114 -17.76 9.69 -3.82
N PRO A 115 -18.15 10.96 -3.67
CA PRO A 115 -17.68 12.02 -4.53
C PRO A 115 -16.17 12.18 -4.41
N ARG A 116 -15.65 12.79 -5.47
CA ARG A 116 -14.28 13.22 -5.77
C ARG A 116 -13.66 14.14 -4.70
N HIS A 117 -13.64 13.74 -3.43
CA HIS A 117 -12.84 14.43 -2.43
C HIS A 117 -11.37 14.09 -2.65
N ASN A 118 -10.53 15.11 -2.67
CA ASN A 118 -9.10 14.95 -2.86
C ASN A 118 -8.49 14.53 -1.52
N TYR A 119 -8.51 13.22 -1.20
CA TYR A 119 -7.87 12.68 0.01
C TYR A 119 -6.36 12.74 -0.05
N TRP A 120 -5.81 13.05 -1.22
CA TRP A 120 -4.41 12.84 -1.59
C TRP A 120 -3.40 13.93 -1.18
N PRO A 121 -3.76 15.17 -0.78
CA PRO A 121 -2.75 16.14 -0.31
C PRO A 121 -1.95 15.65 0.90
N ALA A 122 -2.58 14.84 1.76
CA ALA A 122 -1.94 14.22 2.92
C ALA A 122 -1.05 13.01 2.57
N LEU A 123 -1.13 12.51 1.32
CA LEU A 123 -0.46 11.27 0.93
C LEU A 123 1.06 11.41 0.95
N GLN A 124 1.60 12.49 0.36
CA GLN A 124 3.05 12.66 0.28
C GLN A 124 3.70 12.70 1.68
N PRO A 125 3.24 13.54 2.63
CA PRO A 125 3.77 13.52 3.99
C PRO A 125 3.65 12.15 4.67
N LEU A 126 2.59 11.38 4.40
CA LEU A 126 2.44 10.02 4.95
C LEU A 126 3.44 9.04 4.38
N VAL A 127 3.67 9.07 3.06
CA VAL A 127 4.64 8.21 2.39
C VAL A 127 6.06 8.52 2.86
N GLU A 128 6.41 9.80 2.96
CA GLU A 128 7.70 10.23 3.50
C GLU A 128 7.87 9.80 4.96
N PHE A 129 6.84 10.01 5.80
CA PHE A 129 6.84 9.56 7.19
C PHE A 129 7.00 8.04 7.30
N LEU A 130 6.33 7.29 6.42
CA LEU A 130 6.39 5.83 6.38
C LEU A 130 7.80 5.33 6.06
N PHE A 131 8.49 5.96 5.11
CA PHE A 131 9.87 5.60 4.79
C PHE A 131 10.82 5.86 5.98
N ILE A 132 10.61 6.96 6.72
CA ILE A 132 11.39 7.26 7.93
C ILE A 132 11.12 6.26 9.06
N GLN A 133 9.90 5.75 9.16
CA GLN A 133 9.45 4.84 10.24
C GLN A 133 9.37 3.38 9.78
N TYR A 134 9.97 3.05 8.64
CA TYR A 134 9.81 1.76 7.99
C TYR A 134 10.20 0.61 8.93
N ASP A 135 11.41 0.66 9.50
CA ASP A 135 11.97 -0.34 10.43
C ASP A 135 11.54 -0.17 11.88
N ALA A 136 10.70 0.83 12.18
CA ALA A 136 10.26 1.05 13.54
C ALA A 136 9.34 -0.11 13.98
N PRO A 137 9.62 -0.78 15.11
CA PRO A 137 8.73 -1.83 15.61
C PRO A 137 7.43 -1.22 16.15
N TYR A 138 6.43 -2.09 16.34
CA TYR A 138 5.16 -1.76 16.98
C TYR A 138 4.79 -2.84 17.98
N ASP A 139 4.26 -2.45 19.14
CA ASP A 139 4.08 -3.35 20.30
C ASP A 139 2.69 -4.02 20.34
N ASP A 140 1.82 -3.79 19.36
CA ASP A 140 0.40 -4.17 19.42
C ASP A 140 0.02 -5.22 18.38
N ALA A 141 -0.05 -6.48 18.81
CA ALA A 141 -0.45 -7.64 17.99
C ALA A 141 -1.92 -7.59 17.53
N GLY A 142 -2.72 -6.63 18.03
CA GLY A 142 -4.12 -6.46 17.67
C GLY A 142 -4.38 -5.51 16.49
N PHE A 143 -3.35 -4.82 15.97
CA PHE A 143 -3.48 -3.85 14.88
C PHE A 143 -2.72 -4.29 13.63
N PHE A 144 -3.25 -3.90 12.46
CA PHE A 144 -2.58 -4.08 11.17
C PHE A 144 -1.28 -3.24 11.15
N ALA A 145 -0.25 -3.76 10.50
CA ALA A 145 1.00 -3.01 10.37
C ALA A 145 0.73 -1.71 9.58
N PRO A 146 1.12 -0.53 10.09
CA PRO A 146 0.84 0.75 9.43
C PRO A 146 1.35 0.83 7.99
N PHE A 147 2.48 0.17 7.72
CA PHE A 147 3.02 0.05 6.37
C PHE A 147 2.11 -0.72 5.42
N ASP A 148 1.45 -1.77 5.89
CA ASP A 148 0.55 -2.58 5.06
C ASP A 148 -0.71 -1.78 4.70
N ASP A 149 -1.23 -0.99 5.65
CA ASP A 149 -2.31 -0.04 5.40
C ASP A 149 -1.92 1.01 4.35
N MET A 150 -0.70 1.56 4.43
CA MET A 150 -0.18 2.48 3.41
C MET A 150 0.02 1.83 2.04
N CYS A 151 0.50 0.59 2.00
CA CYS A 151 0.58 -0.16 0.75
C CYS A 151 -0.80 -0.37 0.13
N ASN A 152 -1.85 -0.61 0.94
CA ASN A 152 -3.22 -0.71 0.44
C ASN A 152 -3.70 0.62 -0.17
N ILE A 153 -3.41 1.75 0.48
CA ILE A 153 -3.72 3.10 -0.04
C ILE A 153 -3.04 3.33 -1.40
N LEU A 154 -1.72 3.10 -1.47
CA LEU A 154 -0.94 3.29 -2.69
C LEU A 154 -1.42 2.35 -3.81
N ALA A 155 -1.54 1.05 -3.51
CA ALA A 155 -2.01 0.05 -4.47
C ALA A 155 -3.40 0.41 -5.04
N PHE A 156 -4.32 0.86 -4.17
CA PHE A 156 -5.66 1.26 -4.58
C PHE A 156 -5.62 2.48 -5.51
N GLY A 157 -4.92 3.55 -5.10
CA GLY A 157 -4.80 4.77 -5.90
C GLY A 157 -4.12 4.55 -7.25
N LEU A 158 -3.04 3.77 -7.27
CA LEU A 158 -2.30 3.43 -8.49
C LEU A 158 -3.17 2.59 -9.44
N ARG A 159 -3.92 1.61 -8.92
CA ARG A 159 -4.82 0.76 -9.72
C ARG A 159 -5.92 1.57 -10.40
N HIS A 160 -6.43 2.60 -9.73
CA HIS A 160 -7.51 3.44 -10.26
C HIS A 160 -7.02 4.67 -11.02
N GLY A 161 -5.72 4.77 -11.31
CA GLY A 161 -5.18 5.86 -12.14
C GLY A 161 -5.27 7.23 -11.48
N VAL A 162 -5.16 7.32 -10.16
CA VAL A 162 -5.22 8.61 -9.44
C VAL A 162 -3.92 9.38 -9.63
N GLN A 163 -3.95 10.49 -10.38
CA GLN A 163 -2.78 11.30 -10.71
C GLN A 163 -1.89 11.62 -9.50
N THR A 164 -2.45 12.16 -8.41
CA THR A 164 -1.66 12.52 -7.23
C THR A 164 -0.90 11.34 -6.63
N VAL A 165 -1.44 10.13 -6.70
CA VAL A 165 -0.78 8.92 -6.18
C VAL A 165 0.39 8.52 -7.07
N TYR A 166 0.22 8.68 -8.39
CA TYR A 166 1.29 8.48 -9.37
C TYR A 166 2.42 9.50 -9.17
N ASP A 167 2.07 10.79 -9.01
CA ASP A 167 3.04 11.86 -8.74
C ASP A 167 3.85 11.55 -7.49
N VAL A 168 3.18 11.25 -6.37
CA VAL A 168 3.86 10.88 -5.12
C VAL A 168 4.74 9.66 -5.30
N PHE A 169 4.25 8.61 -5.97
CA PHE A 169 5.01 7.38 -6.19
C PHE A 169 6.35 7.64 -6.90
N LEU A 170 6.33 8.54 -7.88
CA LEU A 170 7.50 8.94 -8.65
C LEU A 170 8.40 9.89 -7.86
N GLU A 171 7.85 10.97 -7.31
CA GLU A 171 8.58 12.02 -6.60
C GLU A 171 9.30 11.48 -5.36
N THR A 172 8.68 10.55 -4.64
CA THR A 172 9.29 9.90 -3.48
C THR A 172 10.15 8.69 -3.84
N ARG A 173 10.32 8.40 -5.15
CA ARG A 173 11.12 7.29 -5.67
C ARG A 173 10.80 5.96 -4.98
N CYS A 174 9.51 5.62 -4.88
CA CYS A 174 9.03 4.47 -4.10
C CYS A 174 9.76 3.16 -4.41
N LEU A 175 10.10 2.91 -5.68
CA LEU A 175 10.77 1.68 -6.10
C LEU A 175 12.15 1.50 -5.47
N ASP A 176 12.90 2.57 -5.22
CA ASP A 176 14.22 2.48 -4.57
C ASP A 176 14.06 1.94 -3.14
N VAL A 177 13.14 2.54 -2.38
CA VAL A 177 12.85 2.11 -1.01
C VAL A 177 12.28 0.69 -1.00
N PHE A 178 11.43 0.34 -1.97
CA PHE A 178 10.84 -1.00 -2.04
C PHE A 178 11.87 -2.07 -2.39
N GLY A 179 12.84 -1.74 -3.25
CA GLY A 179 13.92 -2.64 -3.62
C GLY A 179 14.79 -3.05 -2.43
N ASP A 180 15.10 -2.11 -1.54
CA ASP A 180 15.82 -2.38 -0.29
C ASP A 180 15.03 -3.24 0.71
N HIS A 181 13.73 -3.41 0.47
CA HIS A 181 12.83 -4.13 1.37
C HIS A 181 11.92 -5.10 0.61
N SER A 182 12.49 -5.78 -0.39
CA SER A 182 11.77 -6.63 -1.33
C SER A 182 11.04 -7.80 -0.64
N PHE A 183 11.37 -8.17 0.60
CA PHE A 183 10.73 -9.26 1.36
C PHE A 183 9.51 -8.83 2.20
N ARG A 184 8.81 -7.76 1.78
CA ARG A 184 7.54 -7.33 2.39
C ARG A 184 6.35 -7.62 1.47
N PRO A 185 5.45 -8.57 1.81
CA PRO A 185 4.37 -9.02 0.92
C PRO A 185 3.44 -7.92 0.41
N SER A 186 3.14 -6.92 1.25
CA SER A 186 2.29 -5.78 0.89
C SER A 186 2.79 -4.97 -0.31
N LEU A 187 4.10 -4.96 -0.56
CA LEU A 187 4.69 -4.27 -1.71
C LEU A 187 4.24 -4.84 -3.05
N VAL A 188 3.98 -6.16 -3.12
CA VAL A 188 3.45 -6.82 -4.31
C VAL A 188 2.15 -6.17 -4.75
N ARG A 189 1.28 -5.78 -3.80
CA ARG A 189 0.03 -5.08 -4.10
C ARG A 189 0.26 -3.74 -4.76
N VAL A 190 1.27 -3.00 -4.29
CA VAL A 190 1.59 -1.68 -4.82
C VAL A 190 2.09 -1.81 -6.26
N ILE A 191 3.02 -2.74 -6.52
CA ILE A 191 3.53 -3.00 -7.88
C ILE A 191 2.40 -3.47 -8.80
N ASN A 192 1.58 -4.43 -8.36
CA ASN A 192 0.44 -4.90 -9.14
C ASN A 192 -0.61 -3.79 -9.39
N GLY A 193 -0.82 -2.90 -8.42
CA GLY A 193 -1.67 -1.71 -8.59
C GLY A 193 -1.11 -0.77 -9.64
N TYR A 194 0.19 -0.50 -9.61
CA TYR A 194 0.89 0.33 -10.59
C TYR A 194 0.80 -0.24 -12.01
N VAL A 195 1.12 -1.53 -12.16
CA VAL A 195 1.03 -2.23 -13.45
C VAL A 195 -0.40 -2.23 -13.99
N ALA A 196 -1.38 -2.55 -13.15
CA ALA A 196 -2.78 -2.58 -13.57
C ALA A 196 -3.29 -1.20 -14.01
N GLY A 197 -2.93 -0.14 -13.28
CA GLY A 197 -3.31 1.22 -13.64
C GLY A 197 -2.64 1.70 -14.92
N LEU A 198 -1.36 1.37 -15.15
CA LEU A 198 -0.67 1.68 -16.42
C LEU A 198 -1.23 0.89 -17.61
N ALA A 199 -1.76 -0.30 -17.39
CA ALA A 199 -2.41 -1.10 -18.44
C ALA A 199 -3.81 -0.57 -18.82
N ALA A 200 -4.45 0.24 -17.97
CA ALA A 200 -5.80 0.73 -18.20
C ALA A 200 -5.83 1.81 -19.29
N ARG A 201 -6.73 1.67 -20.27
CA ARG A 201 -6.76 2.49 -21.49
C ARG A 201 -7.33 3.91 -21.32
N ASN A 202 -7.97 4.20 -20.20
CA ASN A 202 -8.75 5.43 -19.96
C ASN A 202 -8.26 6.22 -18.74
N THR A 203 -6.96 6.19 -18.47
CA THR A 203 -6.39 6.92 -17.34
C THR A 203 -6.09 8.36 -17.76
N SER A 204 -6.30 9.32 -16.85
CA SER A 204 -5.93 10.72 -17.07
C SER A 204 -4.46 11.00 -16.79
N ILE A 205 -3.68 9.95 -16.53
CA ILE A 205 -2.29 10.05 -16.10
C ILE A 205 -1.34 10.15 -17.29
N ASP A 206 -0.17 10.76 -17.07
CA ASP A 206 0.94 10.68 -18.02
C ASP A 206 1.54 9.26 -18.00
N SER A 207 0.80 8.28 -18.53
CA SER A 207 1.20 6.87 -18.50
C SER A 207 2.56 6.65 -19.17
N GLN A 208 2.91 7.47 -20.16
CA GLN A 208 4.17 7.34 -20.88
C GLN A 208 5.35 7.66 -19.96
N HIS A 209 5.29 8.76 -19.21
CA HIS A 209 6.33 9.13 -18.25
C HIS A 209 6.53 8.06 -17.18
N HIS A 210 5.44 7.50 -16.65
CA HIS A 210 5.48 6.44 -15.65
C HIS A 210 5.97 5.09 -16.20
N LEU A 211 5.63 4.78 -17.45
CA LEU A 211 6.17 3.62 -18.15
C LEU A 211 7.67 3.77 -18.41
N ASP A 212 8.14 4.97 -18.78
CA ASP A 212 9.56 5.26 -18.95
C ASP A 212 10.31 5.08 -17.62
N TYR A 213 9.80 5.64 -16.52
CA TYR A 213 10.34 5.43 -15.19
C TYR A 213 10.39 3.94 -14.80
N LEU A 214 9.29 3.21 -14.98
CA LEU A 214 9.21 1.78 -14.64
C LEU A 214 10.18 0.92 -15.45
N HIS A 215 10.44 1.27 -16.71
CA HIS A 215 11.35 0.53 -17.60
C HIS A 215 12.78 1.08 -17.60
N GLU A 216 13.12 2.01 -16.71
CA GLU A 216 14.53 2.23 -16.37
C GLU A 216 15.11 0.92 -15.82
N PRO A 217 16.33 0.50 -16.22
CA PRO A 217 16.82 -0.84 -15.91
C PRO A 217 16.93 -1.19 -14.43
N ASP A 218 17.13 -0.19 -13.57
CA ASP A 218 17.13 -0.38 -12.12
C ASP A 218 15.71 -0.54 -11.58
N ASN A 219 14.79 0.34 -11.94
CA ASN A 219 13.39 0.31 -11.50
C ASN A 219 12.68 -0.98 -11.91
N LEU A 220 12.89 -1.44 -13.17
CA LEU A 220 12.32 -2.68 -13.65
C LEU A 220 12.82 -3.89 -12.84
N PHE A 221 14.13 -3.90 -12.55
CA PHE A 221 14.73 -4.94 -11.73
C PHE A 221 14.17 -4.95 -10.31
N LEU A 222 14.07 -3.78 -9.66
CA LEU A 222 13.53 -3.67 -8.30
C LEU A 222 12.05 -4.10 -8.24
N ALA A 223 11.24 -3.72 -9.23
CA ALA A 223 9.86 -4.19 -9.34
C ALA A 223 9.79 -5.71 -9.49
N CYS A 224 10.63 -6.31 -10.34
CA CYS A 224 10.72 -7.77 -10.45
C CYS A 224 11.21 -8.44 -9.16
N CYS A 225 12.17 -7.87 -8.44
CA CYS A 225 12.60 -8.37 -7.13
C CYS A 225 11.41 -8.42 -6.17
N VAL A 226 10.69 -7.32 -5.98
CA VAL A 226 9.49 -7.27 -5.12
C VAL A 226 8.47 -8.34 -5.51
N LEU A 227 8.18 -8.53 -6.80
CA LEU A 227 7.21 -9.54 -7.25
C LEU A 227 7.68 -10.98 -7.05
N THR A 228 8.99 -11.23 -7.01
CA THR A 228 9.54 -12.60 -6.99
C THR A 228 10.05 -13.04 -5.62
N THR A 229 10.43 -12.14 -4.73
CA THR A 229 10.90 -12.49 -3.37
C THR A 229 9.75 -12.75 -2.39
N ASN A 230 8.53 -12.33 -2.74
CA ASN A 230 7.34 -12.53 -1.92
C ASN A 230 6.49 -13.69 -2.44
N GLY A 231 6.66 -14.87 -1.85
CA GLY A 231 5.82 -16.05 -2.09
C GLY A 231 5.26 -16.60 -0.78
N TRP A 232 4.79 -15.73 0.10
CA TRP A 232 4.35 -16.06 1.46
C TRP A 232 3.02 -15.36 1.71
N GLU A 233 2.13 -16.05 2.42
CA GLU A 233 0.80 -15.55 2.79
C GLU A 233 0.85 -14.10 3.29
N ASP A 234 -0.03 -13.27 2.75
CA ASP A 234 -0.41 -12.01 3.38
C ASP A 234 -0.88 -12.33 4.80
N PHE A 235 -0.46 -11.55 5.79
CA PHE A 235 -0.74 -11.74 7.23
C PHE A 235 -2.23 -11.84 7.61
N ARG A 236 -3.13 -11.73 6.63
CA ARG A 236 -4.58 -11.73 6.78
C ARG A 236 -5.23 -13.11 6.72
N ASP A 237 -4.53 -14.16 6.29
CA ASP A 237 -5.20 -15.43 5.93
C ASP A 237 -4.69 -16.68 6.69
N PHE A 238 -4.49 -16.58 8.01
CA PHE A 238 -4.16 -17.75 8.84
C PHE A 238 -5.42 -18.45 9.37
N THR A 239 -6.02 -19.30 8.54
CA THR A 239 -6.73 -20.49 9.03
C THR A 239 -5.97 -21.72 8.56
N GLY A 240 -5.48 -22.52 9.52
CA GLY A 240 -4.37 -23.47 9.36
C GLY A 240 -4.55 -24.66 8.41
N GLU A 241 -5.59 -24.69 7.57
CA GLU A 241 -5.74 -25.66 6.47
C GLU A 241 -5.43 -25.04 5.08
N ALA A 242 -5.36 -23.71 4.95
CA ALA A 242 -5.12 -23.04 3.66
C ALA A 242 -3.63 -23.01 3.22
N ALA A 243 -2.69 -23.14 4.15
CA ALA A 243 -1.27 -22.90 3.91
C ALA A 243 -0.59 -23.92 2.96
N GLU A 244 -1.04 -25.18 2.93
CA GLU A 244 -0.48 -26.19 2.03
C GLU A 244 -1.00 -26.06 0.59
N THR A 245 -2.27 -25.69 0.41
CA THR A 245 -2.86 -25.47 -0.92
C THR A 245 -2.30 -24.19 -1.56
N GLN A 246 -2.09 -23.13 -0.76
CA GLN A 246 -1.53 -21.87 -1.24
C GLN A 246 -0.07 -21.97 -1.71
N ARG A 247 0.75 -22.85 -1.10
CA ARG A 247 2.15 -23.04 -1.52
C ARG A 247 2.28 -23.52 -2.98
N ALA A 248 1.30 -24.27 -3.49
CA ALA A 248 1.27 -24.69 -4.89
C ALA A 248 0.80 -23.58 -5.85
N GLU A 249 0.04 -22.58 -5.37
CA GLU A 249 -0.49 -21.48 -6.19
C GLU A 249 0.49 -20.30 -6.31
N ILE A 250 1.44 -20.18 -5.39
CA ILE A 250 2.43 -19.09 -5.34
C ILE A 250 3.19 -18.93 -6.67
N PRO A 251 3.80 -19.98 -7.26
CA PRO A 251 4.46 -19.83 -8.55
C PRO A 251 3.53 -19.33 -9.67
N ALA A 252 2.27 -19.78 -9.69
CA ALA A 252 1.30 -19.34 -10.70
C ALA A 252 0.93 -17.85 -10.55
N THR A 253 0.78 -17.36 -9.31
CA THR A 253 0.54 -15.93 -9.05
C THR A 253 1.73 -15.06 -9.47
N ILE A 254 2.95 -15.47 -9.15
CA ILE A 254 4.17 -14.76 -9.54
C ILE A 254 4.31 -14.71 -11.06
N CYS A 255 4.12 -15.83 -11.75
CA CYS A 255 4.17 -15.87 -13.21
C CYS A 255 3.12 -14.95 -13.84
N ARG A 256 1.89 -14.92 -13.30
CA ARG A 256 0.84 -14.01 -13.78
C ARG A 256 1.24 -12.55 -13.61
N ASP A 257 1.76 -12.18 -12.45
CA ASP A 257 2.10 -10.80 -12.11
C ASP A 257 3.31 -10.31 -12.94
N ILE A 258 4.31 -11.17 -13.12
CA ILE A 258 5.47 -10.93 -14.02
C ILE A 258 5.02 -10.80 -15.48
N ARG A 259 4.13 -11.67 -15.96
CA ARG A 259 3.57 -11.57 -17.31
C ARG A 259 2.79 -10.27 -17.51
N ALA A 260 2.03 -9.82 -16.52
CA ALA A 260 1.30 -8.56 -16.57
C ALA A 260 2.27 -7.38 -16.71
N LEU A 261 3.36 -7.36 -15.94
CA LEU A 261 4.43 -6.36 -16.05
C LEU A 261 5.10 -6.39 -17.43
N ALA A 262 5.47 -7.58 -17.94
CA ALA A 262 6.06 -7.76 -19.26
C ALA A 262 5.17 -7.31 -20.42
N SER A 263 3.85 -7.42 -20.23
CA SER A 263 2.87 -7.02 -21.24
C SER A 263 2.75 -5.51 -21.42
N LEU A 264 3.24 -4.68 -20.48
CA LEU A 264 3.22 -3.22 -20.61
C LEU A 264 4.11 -2.74 -21.76
N ARG A 265 5.33 -3.28 -21.87
CA ARG A 265 6.26 -3.02 -22.99
C ARG A 265 7.04 -4.28 -23.37
N PRO A 266 6.45 -5.18 -24.16
CA PRO A 266 7.05 -6.47 -24.50
C PRO A 266 8.28 -6.38 -25.42
N SER A 267 8.60 -5.20 -25.93
CA SER A 267 9.75 -4.97 -26.82
C SER A 267 10.82 -4.06 -26.19
N ASP A 268 10.69 -3.73 -24.91
CA ASP A 268 11.64 -2.85 -24.23
C ASP A 268 12.96 -3.60 -23.95
N PRO A 269 14.13 -3.05 -24.36
CA PRO A 269 15.42 -3.70 -24.17
C PRO A 269 15.84 -3.83 -22.69
N SER A 270 15.23 -3.07 -21.78
CA SER A 270 15.47 -3.19 -20.33
C SER A 270 15.20 -4.60 -19.80
N TRP A 271 14.31 -5.37 -20.45
CA TRP A 271 14.04 -6.77 -20.09
C TRP A 271 15.26 -7.68 -20.18
N ASP A 272 16.18 -7.44 -21.13
CA ASP A 272 17.41 -8.24 -21.24
C ASP A 272 18.35 -7.99 -20.07
N GLN A 273 18.40 -6.75 -19.58
CA GLN A 273 19.19 -6.41 -18.40
C GLN A 273 18.52 -6.95 -17.12
N CYS A 274 17.21 -6.76 -16.97
CA CYS A 274 16.45 -7.28 -15.83
C CYS A 274 16.61 -8.80 -15.70
N ARG A 275 16.39 -9.56 -16.79
CA ARG A 275 16.57 -11.02 -16.80
C ARG A 275 17.99 -11.46 -16.48
N ARG A 276 19.02 -10.74 -16.91
CA ARG A 276 20.41 -11.04 -16.54
C ARG A 276 20.63 -10.86 -15.05
N ARG A 277 20.22 -9.72 -14.49
CA ARG A 277 20.36 -9.45 -13.05
C ARG A 277 19.59 -10.44 -12.17
N LEU A 278 18.39 -10.85 -12.59
CA LEU A 278 17.64 -11.90 -11.90
C LEU A 278 18.38 -13.25 -11.92
N ARG A 279 19.05 -13.61 -13.04
CA ARG A 279 19.91 -14.79 -13.08
C ARG A 279 21.14 -14.64 -12.20
N ASP A 280 21.72 -13.44 -12.11
CA ASP A 280 22.85 -13.17 -11.22
C ASP A 280 22.49 -13.38 -9.75
N LEU A 281 21.24 -13.08 -9.33
CA LEU A 281 20.76 -13.42 -7.98
C LEU A 281 20.71 -14.93 -7.69
N LEU A 282 20.66 -15.76 -8.73
CA LEU A 282 20.71 -17.22 -8.59
C LEU A 282 22.15 -17.75 -8.53
N GLN A 283 23.13 -16.97 -8.98
CA GLN A 283 24.56 -17.31 -8.97
C GLN A 283 25.21 -16.72 -7.71
N ASP A 284 26.14 -17.46 -7.10
CA ASP A 284 26.88 -17.03 -5.89
C ASP A 284 25.98 -16.56 -4.72
N ASP A 285 24.87 -17.29 -4.51
CA ASP A 285 23.86 -17.06 -3.50
C ASP A 285 23.23 -15.66 -3.48
N GLY A 286 23.50 -14.78 -4.46
CA GLY A 286 23.06 -13.38 -4.43
C GLY A 286 23.41 -12.69 -3.11
N VAL A 287 24.50 -13.09 -2.46
CA VAL A 287 24.77 -12.84 -1.03
C VAL A 287 24.60 -11.38 -0.67
N GLU A 288 25.15 -10.46 -1.47
CA GLU A 288 25.05 -9.03 -1.18
C GLU A 288 23.61 -8.51 -1.21
N PHE A 289 22.76 -9.04 -2.11
CA PHE A 289 21.35 -8.69 -2.15
C PHE A 289 20.65 -9.26 -0.92
N PHE A 290 20.64 -10.57 -0.72
CA PHE A 290 19.85 -11.20 0.35
C PHE A 290 20.33 -10.83 1.76
N VAL A 291 21.63 -10.60 2.00
CA VAL A 291 22.16 -10.19 3.32
C VAL A 291 21.67 -8.80 3.75
N LYS A 292 21.39 -7.91 2.78
CA LYS A 292 20.85 -6.57 3.08
C LYS A 292 19.34 -6.57 3.29
N GLN A 293 18.66 -7.66 2.92
CA GLN A 293 17.21 -7.76 3.00
C GLN A 293 16.76 -8.26 4.38
N GLN A 294 15.54 -7.87 4.75
CA GLN A 294 14.89 -8.32 5.97
C GLN A 294 13.48 -8.79 5.63
N LYS A 295 13.08 -9.92 6.21
CA LYS A 295 11.70 -10.38 6.16
C LYS A 295 10.93 -9.72 7.29
N TRP A 296 9.74 -9.25 6.99
CA TRP A 296 8.85 -8.75 8.02
C TRP A 296 8.04 -9.88 8.60
N ILE A 297 7.96 -9.94 9.93
CA ILE A 297 7.06 -10.83 10.69
C ILE A 297 6.23 -9.99 11.67
N TRP A 298 5.31 -10.61 12.40
CA TRP A 298 4.38 -9.94 13.32
C TRP A 298 5.05 -9.02 14.37
N PHE A 299 6.31 -9.28 14.72
CA PHE A 299 7.05 -8.53 15.74
C PHE A 299 8.08 -7.55 15.18
N GLY A 300 8.14 -7.39 13.86
CA GLY A 300 9.10 -6.49 13.19
C GLY A 300 9.97 -7.21 12.16
N PRO A 301 11.06 -6.56 11.74
CA PRO A 301 11.98 -7.13 10.77
C PRO A 301 12.85 -8.25 11.38
N GLU A 302 13.07 -9.29 10.61
CA GLU A 302 13.95 -10.42 10.91
C GLU A 302 14.93 -10.62 9.74
N ALA A 303 16.13 -11.11 10.05
CA ALA A 303 17.07 -11.52 9.03
C ALA A 303 16.52 -12.71 8.22
N LEU A 304 16.84 -12.78 6.93
CA LEU A 304 16.43 -13.92 6.11
C LEU A 304 17.08 -15.22 6.58
N MET A 305 16.26 -16.24 6.76
CA MET A 305 16.73 -17.60 6.99
C MET A 305 17.12 -18.23 5.64
N PRO A 306 17.99 -19.26 5.62
CA PRO A 306 18.36 -19.96 4.39
C PRO A 306 17.14 -20.45 3.59
N GLU A 307 16.10 -20.91 4.29
CA GLU A 307 14.85 -21.36 3.68
C GLU A 307 14.10 -20.22 2.97
N ASP A 308 14.19 -18.99 3.49
CA ASP A 308 13.60 -17.80 2.86
C ASP A 308 14.29 -17.47 1.55
N ILE A 309 15.63 -17.55 1.54
CA ILE A 309 16.46 -17.32 0.36
C ILE A 309 16.19 -18.40 -0.69
N ASP A 310 16.11 -19.67 -0.28
CA ASP A 310 15.83 -20.77 -1.20
C ASP A 310 14.45 -20.66 -1.85
N GLN A 311 13.43 -20.26 -1.07
CA GLN A 311 12.09 -20.01 -1.62
C GLN A 311 12.09 -18.84 -2.60
N ALA A 312 12.77 -17.73 -2.28
CA ALA A 312 12.91 -16.61 -3.20
C ALA A 312 13.63 -17.03 -4.50
N LYS A 313 14.68 -17.87 -4.42
CA LYS A 313 15.37 -18.41 -5.60
C LYS A 313 14.45 -19.29 -6.45
N ILE A 314 13.59 -20.11 -5.84
CA ILE A 314 12.58 -20.90 -6.57
C ILE A 314 11.64 -19.97 -7.35
N ASN A 315 11.12 -18.95 -6.69
CA ASN A 315 10.23 -17.98 -7.31
C ASN A 315 10.90 -17.20 -8.46
N ILE A 316 12.15 -16.76 -8.26
CA ILE A 316 12.95 -16.08 -9.30
C ILE A 316 13.15 -17.00 -10.51
N ARG A 317 13.41 -18.30 -10.32
CA ARG A 317 13.49 -19.27 -11.42
C ARG A 317 12.16 -19.36 -12.18
N SER A 318 11.04 -19.50 -11.48
CA SER A 318 9.71 -19.54 -12.12
C SER A 318 9.41 -18.27 -12.92
N ALA A 319 9.75 -17.11 -12.40
CA ALA A 319 9.60 -15.84 -13.11
C ALA A 319 10.50 -15.74 -14.35
N LEU A 320 11.74 -16.23 -14.26
CA LEU A 320 12.66 -16.29 -15.41
C LEU A 320 12.15 -17.23 -16.50
N ASP A 321 11.67 -18.42 -16.13
CA ASP A 321 11.08 -19.39 -17.07
C ASP A 321 9.86 -18.77 -17.80
N GLU A 322 9.02 -18.05 -17.06
CA GLU A 322 7.88 -17.31 -17.61
C GLU A 322 8.32 -16.21 -18.59
N LEU A 323 9.29 -15.37 -18.22
CA LEU A 323 9.79 -14.31 -19.09
C LEU A 323 10.46 -14.88 -20.35
N ASP A 324 11.25 -15.94 -20.21
CA ASP A 324 11.91 -16.59 -21.33
C ASP A 324 10.88 -17.23 -22.28
N GLY A 325 9.83 -17.86 -21.75
CA GLY A 325 8.69 -18.36 -22.52
C GLY A 325 7.90 -17.26 -23.25
N PHE A 326 7.68 -16.12 -22.57
CA PHE A 326 6.98 -14.96 -23.11
C PHE A 326 7.77 -14.32 -24.28
N PHE A 327 9.07 -14.07 -24.12
CA PHE A 327 9.89 -13.39 -25.13
C PHE A 327 10.41 -14.30 -26.26
N SER A 328 10.49 -15.62 -26.04
CA SER A 328 10.84 -16.57 -27.10
C SER A 328 9.69 -16.84 -28.09
N GLY A 329 8.50 -16.28 -27.85
CA GLY A 329 7.30 -16.52 -28.66
C GLY A 329 6.69 -17.91 -28.47
N SER A 330 7.24 -18.73 -27.56
CA SER A 330 6.77 -20.09 -27.26
C SER A 330 5.36 -20.13 -26.66
N MET A 331 4.89 -19.05 -26.04
CA MET A 331 3.57 -18.98 -25.40
C MET A 331 2.46 -18.38 -26.29
N ASN A 332 2.78 -17.86 -27.47
CA ASN A 332 1.81 -17.17 -28.33
C ASN A 332 0.87 -18.10 -29.12
N THR A 333 1.00 -19.43 -28.99
CA THR A 333 0.11 -20.39 -29.66
C THR A 333 -1.22 -20.62 -28.94
N ASP A 334 -1.36 -20.26 -27.65
CA ASP A 334 -2.59 -20.49 -26.87
C ASP A 334 -3.46 -19.22 -26.66
N LEU A 335 -3.00 -18.04 -27.08
CA LEU A 335 -3.60 -16.75 -26.69
C LEU A 335 -4.64 -16.18 -27.66
N SER A 336 -4.96 -16.85 -28.78
CA SER A 336 -6.06 -16.41 -29.66
C SER A 336 -7.45 -16.57 -29.03
N LEU A 337 -7.56 -17.24 -27.89
CA LEU A 337 -8.82 -17.50 -27.19
C LEU A 337 -9.01 -16.73 -25.87
N SER A 338 -7.98 -16.08 -25.30
CA SER A 338 -8.07 -15.49 -23.94
C SER A 338 -8.28 -13.96 -23.90
N VAL A 339 -7.93 -13.24 -24.98
CA VAL A 339 -8.14 -11.77 -25.05
C VAL A 339 -9.63 -11.41 -24.98
N SER A 340 -10.51 -12.32 -25.43
CA SER A 340 -11.97 -12.18 -25.32
C SER A 340 -12.51 -12.31 -23.89
N SER A 341 -11.75 -12.90 -22.96
CA SER A 341 -12.20 -13.13 -21.57
C SER A 341 -11.83 -12.00 -20.62
N LEU A 342 -10.77 -11.24 -20.91
CA LEU A 342 -10.39 -10.06 -20.11
C LEU A 342 -11.30 -8.85 -20.34
N ALA A 343 -12.00 -8.78 -21.48
CA ALA A 343 -12.94 -7.69 -21.77
C ALA A 343 -14.34 -7.90 -21.14
N ILE A 344 -14.66 -9.11 -20.64
CA ILE A 344 -15.99 -9.42 -20.08
C ILE A 344 -16.04 -9.15 -18.57
N LEU A 345 -14.90 -9.08 -17.89
CA LEU A 345 -14.82 -8.80 -16.44
C LEU A 345 -14.82 -7.30 -16.09
N SER A 346 -14.87 -6.39 -17.07
CA SER A 346 -14.96 -4.94 -16.83
C SER A 346 -16.39 -4.37 -16.93
N THR A 347 -17.43 -5.22 -16.97
CA THR A 347 -18.83 -4.78 -17.06
C THR A 347 -19.76 -5.32 -15.98
N GLU A 348 -19.24 -6.04 -14.98
CA GLU A 348 -20.02 -6.38 -13.79
C GLU A 348 -19.19 -6.11 -12.53
N ILE A 349 -19.35 -4.90 -11.97
CA ILE A 349 -19.66 -4.55 -10.57
C ILE A 349 -19.49 -3.04 -10.38
#